data_AF-A0A839U0C9-F1
#
_entry.id   AF-A0A839U0C9-F1
#
_cell.length_a   1.000
_cell.length_b   1.000
_cell.length_c   1.000
_cell.angle_alpha   90.00
_cell.angle_beta   90.00
_cell.angle_gamma   90.00
#
_symmetry.space_group_name_H-M   'P 1'
#
loop_
_entity.id
_entity.type
_entity.pdbx_description
1 polymer ?
#
loop_
_entity_poly.entity_id
_entity_poly.type
_entity_poly.pdbx_seq_one_letter_code
_entity_poly.pdbx_strand_id
1 'polypeptide(L)'
;MSFYVRNSTPNPVWVAVGYYDPDCSPITYSKAGWYRITPGRRMLLVTGSSVNQTYYYYAFDQFGNTWSGNFFTYVPTEAFNMCWIERCQGTGCREVGFDRVMVGNFQNYTLNLVEAAGAAKSRNTRAAKKGTRKFKLGKASLRKTPGKLGKLGKVRKPKFGKR
;
A
#
# COMPACT_ATOMS: atom_id res chain seq x y z
N MET A 1 3.22 -27.68 -5.71
CA MET A 1 3.34 -26.20 -5.65
C MET A 1 2.67 -25.71 -4.39
N SER A 2 3.17 -24.64 -3.78
CA SER A 2 2.74 -24.23 -2.44
C SER A 2 3.19 -22.82 -2.07
N PHE A 3 2.35 -22.12 -1.30
CA PHE A 3 2.67 -20.82 -0.72
C PHE A 3 3.06 -20.97 0.75
N TYR A 4 4.31 -20.65 1.05
CA TYR A 4 4.87 -20.70 2.39
C TYR A 4 5.04 -19.30 2.97
N VAL A 5 4.88 -19.19 4.28
CA VAL A 5 5.21 -17.98 5.03
C VAL A 5 6.25 -18.35 6.08
N ARG A 6 7.36 -17.61 6.10
CA ARG A 6 8.42 -17.74 7.09
C ARG A 6 8.41 -16.55 8.02
N ASN A 7 8.28 -16.82 9.31
CA ASN A 7 8.47 -15.81 10.33
C ASN A 7 9.97 -15.66 10.62
N SER A 8 10.54 -14.51 10.28
CA SER A 8 11.94 -14.15 10.57
C SER A 8 12.04 -13.07 11.65
N THR A 9 10.95 -12.79 12.37
CA THR A 9 10.96 -11.91 13.55
C THR A 9 11.22 -12.72 14.83
N PRO A 10 11.64 -12.07 15.93
CA PRO A 10 11.82 -12.74 17.21
C PRO A 10 10.49 -13.09 17.92
N ASN A 11 9.34 -12.66 17.38
CA ASN A 11 8.04 -12.74 18.07
C ASN A 11 7.05 -13.63 17.30
N PRO A 12 6.06 -14.23 17.98
CA PRO A 12 5.00 -14.99 17.30
C PRO A 12 4.14 -14.05 16.44
N VAL A 13 3.91 -14.45 15.18
CA VAL A 13 3.14 -13.64 14.23
C VAL A 13 1.87 -14.38 13.84
N TRP A 14 0.76 -13.67 13.80
CA TRP A 14 -0.52 -14.16 13.29
C TRP A 14 -0.70 -13.68 11.86
N VAL A 15 -1.00 -14.60 10.96
CA VAL A 15 -1.10 -14.35 9.52
C VAL A 15 -2.49 -14.70 9.03
N ALA A 16 -3.07 -13.83 8.22
CA ALA A 16 -4.21 -14.11 7.37
C ALA A 16 -3.75 -14.07 5.91
N VAL A 17 -4.27 -14.97 5.08
CA VAL A 17 -3.95 -15.08 3.66
C VAL A 17 -5.23 -15.07 2.84
N GLY A 18 -5.20 -14.37 1.72
CA GLY A 18 -6.18 -14.46 0.66
C GLY A 18 -5.57 -15.14 -0.56
N TYR A 19 -6.30 -16.09 -1.13
CA TYR A 19 -5.88 -16.84 -2.30
C TYR A 19 -7.03 -16.97 -3.29
N TYR A 20 -6.68 -17.20 -4.55
CA TYR A 20 -7.67 -17.46 -5.59
C TYR A 20 -8.39 -18.77 -5.31
N ASP A 21 -9.71 -18.72 -5.30
CA ASP A 21 -10.59 -19.87 -5.09
C ASP A 21 -11.74 -19.78 -6.09
N PRO A 22 -11.82 -20.70 -7.08
CA PRO A 22 -12.87 -20.68 -8.09
C PRO A 22 -14.25 -21.00 -7.54
N ASP A 23 -14.34 -21.64 -6.36
CA ASP A 23 -15.61 -22.02 -5.74
C ASP A 23 -16.28 -20.80 -5.06
N CYS A 24 -15.50 -19.74 -4.81
CA CYS A 24 -16.03 -18.49 -4.28
C CYS A 24 -16.67 -17.61 -5.37
N SER A 25 -17.91 -17.16 -5.10
CA SER A 25 -18.69 -16.28 -5.98
C SER A 25 -19.26 -15.10 -5.19
N PRO A 26 -19.37 -13.89 -5.76
CA PRO A 26 -18.99 -13.47 -7.12
C PRO A 26 -17.50 -13.11 -7.26
N ILE A 27 -16.77 -13.01 -6.14
CA ILE A 27 -15.32 -12.79 -6.13
C ILE A 27 -14.66 -14.15 -5.97
N THR A 28 -13.87 -14.55 -6.96
CA THR A 28 -13.13 -15.83 -7.02
C THR A 28 -11.88 -15.84 -6.13
N TYR A 29 -12.03 -15.32 -4.92
CA TYR A 29 -11.00 -15.30 -3.89
C TYR A 29 -11.59 -15.72 -2.56
N SER A 30 -10.82 -16.53 -1.84
CA SER A 30 -11.07 -16.90 -0.45
C SER A 30 -10.04 -16.25 0.46
N LYS A 31 -10.40 -16.06 1.73
CA LYS A 31 -9.53 -15.55 2.79
C LYS A 31 -9.60 -16.48 4.01
N ALA A 32 -8.45 -16.81 4.56
CA ALA A 32 -8.33 -17.67 5.72
C ALA A 32 -7.27 -17.14 6.70
N GLY A 33 -7.47 -17.42 7.98
CA GLY A 33 -6.62 -16.97 9.09
C GLY A 33 -7.16 -17.52 10.41
N TRP A 34 -6.68 -17.12 11.59
CA TRP A 34 -5.35 -16.60 11.86
C TRP A 34 -4.39 -17.78 12.05
N TYR A 35 -3.38 -17.86 11.20
CA TYR A 35 -2.31 -18.83 11.33
C TYR A 35 -1.24 -18.26 12.25
N ARG A 36 -1.01 -18.90 13.39
CA ARG A 36 0.05 -18.51 14.33
C ARG A 36 1.36 -19.17 13.93
N ILE A 37 2.36 -18.37 13.56
CA ILE A 37 3.69 -18.84 13.16
C ILE A 37 4.71 -18.42 14.22
N THR A 38 5.37 -19.40 14.83
CA THR A 38 6.42 -19.15 15.83
C THR A 38 7.68 -18.56 15.20
N PRO A 39 8.49 -17.82 15.99
CA PRO A 39 9.75 -17.22 15.53
C PRO A 39 10.66 -18.22 14.80
N GLY A 40 11.23 -17.80 13.67
CA GLY A 40 12.16 -18.61 12.87
C GLY A 40 11.54 -19.78 12.09
N ARG A 41 10.24 -20.06 12.28
CA ARG A 41 9.56 -21.17 11.59
C ARG A 41 8.93 -20.74 10.27
N ARG A 42 8.74 -21.74 9.41
CA ARG A 42 8.05 -21.62 8.13
C ARG A 42 6.81 -22.52 8.16
N MET A 43 5.68 -21.98 7.73
CA MET A 43 4.40 -22.69 7.65
C MET A 43 3.87 -22.66 6.23
N LEU A 44 3.24 -23.75 5.81
CA LEU A 44 2.49 -23.85 4.57
C LEU A 44 1.09 -23.26 4.81
N LEU A 45 0.73 -22.21 4.08
CA LEU A 45 -0.60 -21.59 4.25
C LEU A 45 -1.58 -22.00 3.15
N VAL A 46 -1.10 -22.14 1.90
CA VAL A 46 -1.95 -22.52 0.77
C VAL A 46 -1.29 -23.64 -0.01
N THR A 47 -2.00 -24.75 -0.14
CA THR A 47 -1.65 -25.89 -1.00
C THR A 47 -2.18 -25.65 -2.41
N GLY A 48 -1.38 -25.91 -3.45
CA GLY A 48 -1.83 -25.79 -4.85
C GLY A 48 -0.86 -25.02 -5.75
N SER A 49 -1.18 -24.86 -7.03
CA SER A 49 -0.32 -24.14 -7.98
C SER A 49 -0.18 -22.67 -7.62
N SER A 50 0.97 -22.26 -7.07
CA SER A 50 1.30 -20.85 -6.83
C SER A 50 1.82 -20.12 -8.09
N VAL A 51 1.97 -20.82 -9.22
CA VAL A 51 2.52 -20.24 -10.45
C VAL A 51 1.56 -19.20 -11.02
N ASN A 52 2.05 -17.98 -11.23
CA ASN A 52 1.28 -16.83 -11.73
C ASN A 52 0.04 -16.48 -10.88
N GLN A 53 0.07 -16.87 -9.60
CA GLN A 53 -1.00 -16.54 -8.65
C GLN A 53 -0.70 -15.25 -7.92
N THR A 54 -1.76 -14.53 -7.56
CA THR A 54 -1.69 -13.38 -6.67
C THR A 54 -2.21 -13.79 -5.31
N TYR A 55 -1.37 -13.64 -4.29
CA TYR A 55 -1.77 -13.84 -2.90
C TYR A 55 -1.91 -12.49 -2.21
N TYR A 56 -2.85 -12.43 -1.28
CA TYR A 56 -3.00 -11.32 -0.37
C TYR A 56 -2.59 -11.80 1.01
N TYR A 57 -1.89 -11.00 1.79
CA TYR A 57 -1.56 -11.37 3.17
C TYR A 57 -1.72 -10.18 4.09
N TYR A 58 -2.08 -10.46 5.32
CA TYR A 58 -2.00 -9.52 6.42
C TYR A 58 -1.40 -10.25 7.59
N ALA A 59 -0.47 -9.62 8.29
CA ALA A 59 0.12 -10.21 9.48
C ALA A 59 0.23 -9.18 10.59
N PHE A 60 0.18 -9.65 11.83
CA PHE A 60 0.43 -8.82 13.00
C PHE A 60 1.13 -9.61 14.09
N ASP A 61 1.86 -8.88 14.91
CA ASP A 61 2.59 -9.37 16.08
C ASP A 61 1.87 -8.94 17.37
N GLN A 62 2.17 -9.63 18.46
CA GLN A 62 1.72 -9.32 19.82
C GLN A 62 2.14 -7.91 20.26
N PHE A 63 3.27 -7.42 19.77
CA PHE A 63 3.82 -6.10 20.13
C PHE A 63 3.29 -4.95 19.25
N GLY A 64 2.30 -5.20 18.38
CA GLY A 64 1.69 -4.16 17.55
C GLY A 64 2.38 -3.91 16.21
N ASN A 65 3.43 -4.67 15.86
CA ASN A 65 3.97 -4.68 14.51
C ASN A 65 2.93 -5.26 13.55
N THR A 66 2.73 -4.61 12.40
CA THR A 66 1.78 -5.09 11.38
C THR A 66 2.41 -5.06 9.99
N TRP A 67 2.13 -6.11 9.23
CA TRP A 67 2.39 -6.18 7.79
C TRP A 67 1.05 -6.01 7.10
N SER A 68 0.81 -4.79 6.64
CA SER A 68 -0.44 -4.39 6.02
C SER A 68 -0.18 -3.69 4.70
N GLY A 69 -1.20 -3.69 3.85
CA GLY A 69 -1.20 -3.02 2.56
C GLY A 69 -2.48 -2.22 2.36
N ASN A 70 -2.78 -1.95 1.09
CA ASN A 70 -3.84 -1.02 0.71
C ASN A 70 -5.20 -1.70 0.45
N PHE A 71 -5.30 -3.03 0.63
CA PHE A 71 -6.53 -3.79 0.35
C PHE A 71 -7.30 -4.06 1.64
N PHE A 72 -8.18 -3.13 2.02
CA PHE A 72 -8.96 -3.23 3.25
C PHE A 72 -10.12 -4.23 3.12
N THR A 73 -10.28 -5.08 4.14
CA THR A 73 -11.39 -6.02 4.27
C THR A 73 -11.68 -6.34 5.73
N TYR A 74 -12.90 -6.79 6.01
CA TYR A 74 -13.31 -7.22 7.35
C TYR A 74 -12.93 -8.68 7.57
N VAL A 75 -12.33 -8.96 8.72
CA VAL A 75 -11.93 -10.31 9.15
C VAL A 75 -12.37 -10.56 10.60
N PRO A 76 -12.72 -11.80 10.95
CA PRO A 76 -12.94 -12.20 12.34
C PRO A 76 -11.67 -12.09 13.19
N THR A 77 -11.84 -11.94 14.51
CA THR A 77 -10.74 -12.02 15.50
C THR A 77 -10.25 -13.44 15.73
N GLU A 78 -11.11 -14.43 15.52
CA GLU A 78 -10.80 -15.86 15.67
C GLU A 78 -10.32 -16.47 14.35
N ALA A 79 -9.97 -17.77 14.36
CA ALA A 79 -9.63 -18.47 13.13
C ALA A 79 -10.86 -18.61 12.21
N PHE A 80 -10.66 -18.40 10.92
CA PHE A 80 -11.69 -18.33 9.90
C PHE A 80 -11.20 -18.87 8.55
N ASN A 81 -12.15 -19.32 7.75
CA ASN A 81 -11.97 -19.60 6.32
C ASN A 81 -13.29 -19.23 5.62
N MET A 82 -13.26 -18.21 4.76
CA MET A 82 -14.46 -17.65 4.15
C MET A 82 -14.15 -16.99 2.82
N CYS A 83 -15.16 -16.86 1.95
CA CYS A 83 -14.99 -16.15 0.69
C CYS A 83 -14.71 -14.65 0.92
N TRP A 84 -14.03 -13.98 -0.02
CA TRP A 84 -13.60 -12.59 0.16
C TRP A 84 -14.79 -11.63 0.37
N ILE A 85 -15.92 -11.91 -0.28
CA ILE A 85 -17.16 -11.13 -0.15
C ILE A 85 -17.88 -11.35 1.18
N GLU A 86 -17.62 -12.47 1.84
CA GLU A 86 -18.31 -12.83 3.08
C GLU A 86 -17.95 -11.79 4.15
N ARG A 87 -18.99 -11.09 4.63
CA ARG A 87 -18.83 -9.96 5.56
C ARG A 87 -18.98 -10.48 6.97
N CYS A 88 -17.89 -10.42 7.73
CA CYS A 88 -17.95 -10.41 9.18
C CYS A 88 -18.52 -9.05 9.60
N GLN A 89 -19.71 -9.01 10.21
CA GLN A 89 -20.31 -7.79 10.76
C GLN A 89 -20.65 -8.00 12.23
N GLY A 90 -20.29 -7.04 13.08
CA GLY A 90 -20.61 -7.05 14.51
C GLY A 90 -19.39 -7.17 15.42
N THR A 91 -19.64 -7.53 16.68
CA THR A 91 -18.62 -7.69 17.72
C THR A 91 -17.69 -8.86 17.37
N GLY A 92 -16.37 -8.62 17.35
CA GLY A 92 -15.37 -9.64 16.97
C GLY A 92 -14.93 -9.59 15.51
N CYS A 93 -15.42 -8.64 14.73
CA CYS A 93 -14.91 -8.35 13.39
C CYS A 93 -14.01 -7.10 13.44
N ARG A 94 -12.92 -7.09 12.68
CA ARG A 94 -12.06 -5.92 12.50
C ARG A 94 -11.73 -5.69 11.05
N GLU A 95 -11.52 -4.43 10.68
CA GLU A 95 -11.01 -4.06 9.36
C GLU A 95 -9.48 -4.15 9.35
N VAL A 96 -8.92 -4.85 8.37
CA VAL A 96 -7.47 -4.99 8.17
C VAL A 96 -7.12 -4.76 6.71
N GLY A 97 -5.95 -4.16 6.46
CA GLY A 97 -5.43 -3.91 5.11
C GLY A 97 -4.48 -5.03 4.67
N PHE A 98 -4.89 -5.87 3.73
CA PHE A 98 -4.03 -6.86 3.12
C PHE A 98 -3.03 -6.20 2.16
N ASP A 99 -1.81 -6.75 2.13
CA ASP A 99 -0.80 -6.45 1.13
C ASP A 99 -0.79 -7.54 0.05
N ARG A 100 -0.40 -7.15 -1.16
CA ARG A 100 -0.51 -8.01 -2.35
C ARG A 100 0.86 -8.51 -2.79
N VAL A 101 0.94 -9.81 -3.03
CA VAL A 101 2.14 -10.51 -3.48
C VAL A 101 1.84 -11.22 -4.78
N MET A 102 2.52 -10.82 -5.85
CA MET A 102 2.45 -11.51 -7.13
C MET A 102 3.52 -12.58 -7.15
N VAL A 103 3.09 -13.85 -7.18
CA VAL A 103 3.99 -14.97 -7.41
C VAL A 103 4.17 -15.09 -8.91
N GLY A 104 5.40 -14.91 -9.39
CA GLY A 104 5.73 -15.09 -10.81
C GLY A 104 5.71 -16.57 -11.20
N ASN A 105 6.73 -17.01 -11.94
CA ASN A 105 6.85 -18.39 -12.40
C ASN A 105 7.37 -19.38 -11.35
N PHE A 106 7.24 -19.06 -10.06
CA PHE A 106 7.77 -19.88 -8.97
C PHE A 106 6.72 -20.89 -8.50
N GLN A 107 7.10 -22.18 -8.56
CA GLN A 107 6.26 -23.29 -8.09
C GLN A 107 6.09 -23.32 -6.57
N ASN A 108 7.12 -22.91 -5.83
CA ASN A 108 7.12 -22.80 -4.38
C ASN A 108 7.59 -21.40 -4.02
N TYR A 109 6.68 -20.57 -3.51
CA TYR A 109 7.00 -19.22 -3.08
C TYR A 109 7.04 -19.17 -1.56
N THR A 110 8.09 -18.56 -1.00
CA THR A 110 8.19 -18.34 0.45
C THR A 110 8.22 -16.85 0.73
N LEU A 111 7.19 -16.34 1.39
CA LEU A 111 7.13 -14.98 1.90
C LEU A 111 7.88 -14.90 3.23
N ASN A 112 8.90 -14.05 3.31
CA ASN A 112 9.65 -13.82 4.55
C ASN A 112 9.06 -12.61 5.28
N LEU A 113 8.47 -12.83 6.46
CA LEU A 113 8.06 -11.78 7.38
C LEU A 113 9.29 -11.36 8.18
N VAL A 114 9.80 -10.18 7.88
CA VAL A 114 10.89 -9.52 8.62
C VAL A 114 10.32 -8.40 9.45
N GLU A 115 10.96 -8.09 10.57
CA GLU A 115 10.51 -7.01 11.46
C GLU A 115 10.34 -5.74 10.63
N ALA A 116 9.12 -5.20 10.63
CA ALA A 116 8.81 -4.05 9.82
C ALA A 116 9.55 -2.85 10.43
N ALA A 117 10.76 -2.58 9.94
CA ALA A 117 11.38 -1.27 10.06
C ALA A 117 10.47 -0.28 9.32
N GLY A 118 9.43 0.17 10.01
CA GLY A 118 8.39 1.12 9.57
C GLY A 118 7.95 0.94 8.13
N ALA A 119 6.92 0.11 7.88
CA ALA A 119 6.09 0.09 6.67
C ALA A 119 6.63 0.95 5.51
N ALA A 120 7.72 0.50 4.88
CA ALA A 120 8.21 1.11 3.67
C ALA A 120 7.20 0.77 2.59
N LYS A 121 6.19 1.64 2.47
CA LYS A 121 5.18 1.67 1.41
C LYS A 121 5.83 1.14 0.15
N SER A 122 5.43 -0.06 -0.27
CA SER A 122 5.73 -0.59 -1.61
C SER A 122 4.97 0.27 -2.62
N ARG A 123 5.44 1.51 -2.78
CA ARG A 123 5.20 2.33 -3.94
C ARG A 123 6.06 1.70 -5.00
N ASN A 124 5.46 0.83 -5.81
CA ASN A 124 5.88 0.61 -7.18
C ASN A 124 5.76 1.94 -7.96
N THR A 125 6.55 2.95 -7.61
CA THR A 125 6.89 4.03 -8.52
C THR A 125 7.86 3.42 -9.50
N ARG A 126 7.38 3.09 -10.71
CA ARG A 126 8.25 3.04 -11.89
C ARG A 126 9.08 4.32 -11.83
N ALA A 127 10.37 4.18 -11.57
CA ALA A 127 11.30 5.30 -11.55
C ALA A 127 11.30 5.91 -12.95
N ALA A 128 10.51 6.96 -13.14
CA ALA A 128 10.65 7.83 -14.29
C ALA A 128 12.07 8.40 -14.22
N LYS A 129 12.95 7.95 -15.11
CA LYS A 129 14.28 8.52 -15.32
C LYS A 129 14.11 10.04 -15.40
N LYS A 130 14.55 10.77 -14.37
CA LYS A 130 14.66 12.23 -14.40
C LYS A 130 15.71 12.57 -15.47
N GLY A 131 15.26 12.77 -16.70
CA GLY A 131 16.03 13.46 -17.72
C GLY A 131 16.25 14.90 -17.27
N THR A 132 17.51 15.27 -17.06
CA THR A 132 17.95 16.64 -16.81
C THR A 132 17.64 17.50 -18.02
N ARG A 133 16.46 18.14 -18.05
CA ARG A 133 16.15 19.21 -19.00
C ARG A 133 16.98 20.44 -18.60
N LYS A 134 18.12 20.64 -19.26
CA LYS A 134 18.87 21.91 -19.21
C LYS A 134 18.03 23.01 -19.88
N PHE A 135 17.39 23.85 -19.08
CA PHE A 135 16.83 25.12 -19.57
C PHE A 135 18.00 26.06 -19.90
N LYS A 136 18.25 26.32 -21.19
CA LYS A 136 19.14 27.39 -21.64
C LYS A 136 18.42 28.73 -21.42
N LEU A 137 18.97 29.58 -20.56
CA LEU A 137 18.53 30.95 -20.37
C LEU A 137 18.86 31.75 -21.65
N GLY A 138 17.85 32.06 -22.46
CA GLY A 138 18.01 32.94 -23.63
C GLY A 138 18.27 34.37 -23.16
N LYS A 139 19.33 35.01 -23.69
CA LYS A 139 19.64 36.43 -23.48
C LYS A 139 18.49 37.29 -24.00
N ALA A 140 17.76 37.95 -23.11
CA ALA A 140 16.82 38.99 -23.48
C ALA A 140 17.59 40.29 -23.75
N SER A 141 17.61 40.71 -25.02
CA SER A 141 18.18 41.96 -25.48
C SER A 141 17.34 43.14 -25.00
N LEU A 142 17.92 43.99 -24.14
CA LEU A 142 17.40 45.30 -23.79
C LEU A 142 17.36 46.20 -25.04
N ARG A 143 16.16 46.54 -25.52
CA ARG A 143 15.95 47.71 -26.39
C ARG A 143 15.28 48.81 -25.57
N LYS A 144 16.03 49.88 -25.31
CA LYS A 144 15.54 51.17 -24.82
C LYS A 144 14.92 51.93 -26.00
N THR A 145 13.76 52.54 -25.78
CA THR A 145 13.25 53.64 -26.63
C THR A 145 12.74 54.77 -25.73
N PRO A 146 13.11 56.04 -25.98
CA PRO A 146 12.70 57.19 -25.18
C PRO A 146 11.46 57.88 -25.80
N GLY A 147 10.65 58.55 -24.97
CA GLY A 147 9.57 59.44 -25.43
C GLY A 147 8.54 59.70 -24.33
N LYS A 148 8.77 60.67 -23.44
CA LYS A 148 8.31 62.07 -23.47
C LYS A 148 6.96 62.30 -22.75
N LEU A 149 7.12 62.72 -21.50
CA LEU A 149 6.33 63.63 -20.65
C LEU A 149 4.98 64.15 -21.18
N GLY A 150 3.90 63.82 -20.46
CA GLY A 150 2.59 64.49 -20.50
C GLY A 150 1.96 64.53 -19.11
N LYS A 151 1.56 65.72 -18.67
CA LYS A 151 1.21 66.14 -17.30
C LYS A 151 -0.22 65.78 -16.86
N LEU A 152 -0.37 65.79 -15.53
CA LEU A 152 -1.55 66.19 -14.72
C LEU A 152 -2.71 65.19 -14.56
N GLY A 153 -3.03 64.85 -13.30
CA GLY A 153 -4.29 64.17 -13.01
C GLY A 153 -4.58 63.66 -11.59
N LYS A 154 -4.37 64.49 -10.55
CA LYS A 154 -5.04 64.46 -9.23
C LYS A 154 -4.95 63.18 -8.35
N VAL A 155 -4.16 63.33 -7.29
CA VAL A 155 -4.19 62.56 -6.04
C VAL A 155 -5.54 62.74 -5.33
N ARG A 156 -6.19 61.64 -4.92
CA ARG A 156 -7.17 61.64 -3.82
C ARG A 156 -6.78 60.55 -2.82
N LYS A 157 -6.56 60.99 -1.58
CA LYS A 157 -6.18 60.20 -0.40
C LYS A 157 -7.37 59.36 0.12
N PRO A 158 -7.10 58.27 0.87
CA PRO A 158 -8.10 57.31 1.33
C PRO A 158 -8.90 57.84 2.53
N LYS A 159 -10.15 57.39 2.68
CA LYS A 159 -10.90 57.52 3.94
C LYS A 159 -11.11 56.16 4.57
N PHE A 160 -10.48 55.99 5.73
CA PHE A 160 -10.87 55.10 6.81
C PHE A 160 -12.28 55.44 7.29
N GLY A 161 -13.06 54.44 7.68
CA GLY A 161 -14.34 54.61 8.38
C GLY A 161 -14.84 53.30 8.96
N LYS A 162 -14.55 53.09 10.25
CA LYS A 162 -15.21 52.11 11.13
C LYS A 162 -16.67 52.52 11.34
N ARG A 163 -17.60 51.59 11.22
CA ARG A 163 -18.47 51.14 12.33
C ARG A 163 -19.28 49.93 11.89
#